data_AF-A0A531M2U4-F1
#
_entry.id   AF-A0A531M2U4-F1
#
_cell.length_a   1.000
_cell.length_b   1.000
_cell.length_c   1.000
_cell.angle_alpha   90.00
_cell.angle_beta   90.00
_cell.angle_gamma   90.00
#
_symmetry.space_group_name_H-M   'P 1'
#
loop_
_entity.id
_entity.type
_entity.pdbx_description
1 polymer ?
#
loop_
_entity_poly.entity_id
_entity_poly.type
_entity_poly.pdbx_seq_one_letter_code
_entity_poly.pdbx_strand_id
1 'polypeptide(L)'
;VWHNVFERGGLKCGETLLVHGGSSGIGTTAIQLASAFGAYVITTAGSREKCDACLKLGADRAINYREEDFVAAVKDATGGKGANVILDMIAGDYVTRNYEAAAVEGRIVQIAVQGGAAASVDFSRLMVKRLTHTGSTLRPRTVEF
;
A
#
# COMPACT_ATOMS: atom_id res chain seq x y z
N VAL A 1 -0.39 12.04 0.53
CA VAL A 1 -0.97 10.95 1.36
C VAL A 1 -2.47 11.08 1.44
N TRP A 2 -3.02 12.20 1.95
CA TRP A 2 -4.47 12.40 2.13
C TRP A 2 -5.32 12.02 0.90
N HIS A 3 -5.10 12.71 -0.23
CA HIS A 3 -5.83 12.46 -1.47
C HIS A 3 -5.79 10.99 -1.90
N ASN A 4 -4.62 10.35 -1.83
CA ASN A 4 -4.45 8.99 -2.33
C ASN A 4 -5.01 7.93 -1.38
N VAL A 5 -4.81 8.06 -0.07
CA VAL A 5 -5.25 7.04 0.91
C VAL A 5 -6.74 7.20 1.24
N PHE A 6 -7.20 8.43 1.49
CA PHE A 6 -8.53 8.67 2.06
C PHE A 6 -9.58 9.09 1.03
N GLU A 7 -9.23 9.90 0.03
CA GLU A 7 -10.19 10.35 -0.98
C GLU A 7 -10.31 9.33 -2.12
N ARG A 8 -9.18 8.96 -2.73
CA ARG A 8 -9.11 8.05 -3.87
C ARG A 8 -9.13 6.58 -3.44
N GLY A 9 -8.34 6.24 -2.42
CA GLY A 9 -8.31 4.91 -1.82
C GLY A 9 -9.50 4.63 -0.91
N GLY A 10 -10.17 5.67 -0.41
CA GLY A 10 -11.39 5.53 0.36
C GLY A 10 -11.24 4.82 1.71
N LEU A 11 -10.02 4.77 2.28
CA LEU A 11 -9.73 4.02 3.52
C LEU A 11 -10.71 4.37 4.65
N LYS A 12 -11.29 3.34 5.28
CA LYS A 12 -12.21 3.46 6.42
C LYS A 12 -11.61 2.88 7.71
N CYS A 13 -12.17 3.29 8.85
CA CYS A 13 -11.90 2.65 10.14
C CYS A 13 -12.23 1.15 10.07
N GLY A 14 -11.36 0.31 10.65
CA GLY A 14 -11.47 -1.15 10.62
C GLY A 14 -11.01 -1.82 9.33
N GLU A 15 -10.66 -1.05 8.29
CA GLU A 15 -10.06 -1.61 7.07
C GLU A 15 -8.55 -1.78 7.21
N THR A 16 -7.98 -2.68 6.40
CA THR A 16 -6.54 -2.88 6.32
C THR A 16 -5.91 -2.02 5.24
N LEU A 17 -4.90 -1.22 5.61
CA LEU A 17 -4.00 -0.53 4.69
C LEU A 17 -2.69 -1.30 4.56
N LEU A 18 -2.27 -1.60 3.33
CA LEU A 18 -0.88 -1.94 3.01
C LEU A 18 -0.18 -0.71 2.42
N VAL A 19 0.93 -0.29 3.02
CA VAL A 19 1.78 0.77 2.47
C VAL A 19 3.18 0.26 2.17
N HIS A 20 3.64 0.46 0.94
CA HIS A 20 5.02 0.16 0.59
C HIS A 20 5.96 1.30 0.96
N GLY A 21 7.20 0.96 1.34
CA GLY A 21 8.21 1.95 1.69
C GLY A 21 7.87 2.72 2.96
N GLY A 22 7.49 2.02 4.03
CA GLY A 22 7.02 2.59 5.30
C GLY A 22 7.96 3.61 5.93
N SER A 23 9.27 3.41 5.77
CA SER A 23 10.28 4.33 6.31
C SER A 23 10.57 5.55 5.42
N SER A 24 9.80 5.77 4.36
CA SER A 24 9.88 6.98 3.51
C SER A 24 8.98 8.09 4.05
N GLY A 25 9.17 9.34 3.62
CA GLY A 25 8.31 10.44 4.08
C GLY A 25 6.82 10.24 3.77
N ILE A 26 6.50 9.57 2.66
CA ILE A 26 5.11 9.19 2.33
C ILE A 26 4.64 8.06 3.24
N GLY A 27 5.48 7.04 3.43
CA GLY A 27 5.18 5.87 4.26
C GLY A 27 4.92 6.25 5.71
N THR A 28 5.80 7.02 6.34
CA THR A 28 5.67 7.42 7.75
C THR A 28 4.42 8.26 7.99
N THR A 29 4.06 9.12 7.05
CA THR A 29 2.83 9.92 7.10
C THR A 29 1.59 9.05 6.90
N ALA A 30 1.62 8.10 5.96
CA ALA A 30 0.51 7.18 5.72
C ALA A 30 0.25 6.27 6.93
N ILE A 31 1.30 5.75 7.56
CA ILE A 31 1.21 4.90 8.76
C ILE A 31 0.50 5.66 9.88
N GLN A 32 1.02 6.84 10.25
CA GLN A 32 0.47 7.60 11.38
C GLN A 32 -0.97 8.03 11.13
N LEU A 33 -1.30 8.52 9.94
CA LEU A 33 -2.67 8.93 9.62
C LEU A 33 -3.63 7.73 9.60
N ALA A 34 -3.26 6.61 8.99
CA ALA A 34 -4.14 5.45 8.92
C ALA A 34 -4.37 4.83 10.31
N SER A 35 -3.31 4.72 11.11
CA SER A 35 -3.38 4.25 12.50
C SER A 35 -4.29 5.14 13.35
N ALA A 36 -4.10 6.46 13.28
CA ALA A 36 -4.94 7.43 13.99
C ALA A 36 -6.42 7.40 13.57
N PHE A 37 -6.72 6.94 12.35
CA PHE A 37 -8.09 6.80 11.83
C PHE A 37 -8.68 5.39 12.06
N GLY A 38 -8.00 4.54 12.83
CA GLY A 38 -8.48 3.22 13.24
C GLY A 38 -8.38 2.16 12.15
N ALA A 39 -7.53 2.35 11.13
CA ALA A 39 -7.21 1.29 10.18
C ALA A 39 -6.13 0.34 10.75
N TYR A 40 -6.14 -0.91 10.28
CA TYR A 40 -5.06 -1.85 10.55
C TYR A 40 -3.95 -1.65 9.51
N VAL A 41 -2.75 -1.26 9.95
CA VAL A 41 -1.67 -0.80 9.07
C VAL A 41 -0.59 -1.86 8.93
N ILE A 42 -0.44 -2.37 7.71
CA ILE A 42 0.66 -3.22 7.29
C ILE A 42 1.62 -2.39 6.43
N THR A 43 2.92 -2.55 6.63
CA THR A 43 3.92 -1.82 5.85
C THR A 43 5.11 -2.67 5.46
N THR A 44 5.77 -2.32 4.36
CA THR A 44 7.07 -2.92 3.98
C THR A 44 8.25 -1.97 4.21
N ALA A 45 9.38 -2.50 4.67
CA ALA A 45 10.64 -1.78 4.79
C ALA A 45 11.85 -2.69 4.55
N GLY A 46 13.04 -2.11 4.34
CA GLY A 46 14.22 -2.83 3.83
C GLY A 46 15.24 -3.28 4.87
N SER A 47 14.95 -3.12 6.16
CA SER A 47 15.77 -3.63 7.26
C SER A 47 14.93 -3.76 8.53
N ARG A 48 15.44 -4.51 9.51
CA ARG A 48 14.79 -4.69 10.82
C ARG A 48 14.62 -3.35 11.55
N GLU A 49 15.64 -2.50 11.54
CA GLU A 49 15.61 -1.19 12.21
C GLU A 49 14.52 -0.28 11.60
N LYS A 50 14.37 -0.33 10.27
CA LYS A 50 13.31 0.41 9.57
C LYS A 50 11.92 -0.16 9.88
N CYS A 51 11.80 -1.48 10.03
CA CYS A 51 10.55 -2.11 10.46
C CYS A 51 10.18 -1.68 11.89
N ASP A 52 11.14 -1.73 12.82
CA ASP A 52 10.95 -1.29 14.20
C ASP A 52 10.54 0.19 14.28
N ALA A 53 11.12 1.04 13.43
CA ALA A 53 10.71 2.44 13.31
C ALA A 53 9.26 2.58 12.81
N CYS A 54 8.83 1.77 11.85
CA CYS A 54 7.46 1.77 11.36
C CYS A 54 6.45 1.33 12.42
N LEU A 55 6.79 0.32 13.23
CA LEU A 55 5.94 -0.14 14.33
C LEU A 55 5.73 0.99 15.36
N LYS A 56 6.80 1.73 15.71
CA LYS A 56 6.72 2.90 16.61
C LYS A 56 5.85 4.04 16.05
N LEU A 57 5.68 4.11 14.74
CA LEU A 57 4.84 5.11 14.08
C LEU A 57 3.35 4.72 14.04
N GLY A 58 3.00 3.52 14.51
CA GLY A 58 1.62 3.03 14.53
C GLY A 58 1.30 1.97 13.48
N ALA A 59 2.30 1.36 12.84
CA ALA A 59 2.06 0.18 12.03
C ALA A 59 1.79 -1.03 12.94
N ASP A 60 0.76 -1.81 12.63
CA ASP A 60 0.46 -3.06 13.34
C ASP A 60 1.37 -4.20 12.90
N ARG A 61 1.78 -4.20 11.62
CA ARG A 61 2.74 -5.17 11.06
C ARG A 61 3.72 -4.50 10.11
N ALA A 62 5.01 -4.65 10.40
CA ALA A 62 6.09 -4.25 9.51
C ALA A 62 6.79 -5.48 8.93
N ILE A 63 6.93 -5.51 7.59
CA ILE A 63 7.47 -6.63 6.81
C ILE A 63 8.84 -6.21 6.27
N ASN A 64 9.88 -6.96 6.63
CA ASN A 64 11.18 -6.81 6.00
C ASN A 64 11.15 -7.52 4.63
N TYR A 65 10.98 -6.76 3.54
CA TYR A 65 10.79 -7.34 2.21
C TYR A 65 12.02 -8.10 1.66
N ARG A 66 13.15 -8.05 2.36
CA ARG A 66 14.35 -8.83 2.03
C ARG A 66 14.36 -10.22 2.66
N GLU A 67 13.56 -10.43 3.68
CA GLU A 67 13.52 -11.65 4.49
C GLU A 67 12.16 -12.36 4.36
N GLU A 68 11.10 -11.61 4.05
CA GLU A 68 9.73 -12.11 4.02
C GLU A 68 9.03 -11.78 2.69
N ASP A 69 8.16 -12.69 2.24
CA ASP A 69 7.22 -12.41 1.16
C ASP A 69 6.04 -11.58 1.70
N PHE A 70 5.92 -10.33 1.22
CA PHE A 70 4.86 -9.43 1.69
C PHE A 70 3.45 -9.93 1.36
N VAL A 71 3.25 -10.68 0.26
CA VAL A 71 1.94 -11.21 -0.11
C VAL A 71 1.50 -12.25 0.92
N ALA A 72 2.41 -13.15 1.29
CA ALA A 72 2.16 -14.16 2.30
C ALA A 72 1.91 -13.51 3.67
N ALA A 73 2.76 -12.57 4.07
CA ALA A 73 2.63 -11.86 5.34
C ALA A 73 1.33 -11.03 5.44
N VAL A 74 0.90 -10.39 4.35
CA VAL A 74 -0.39 -9.67 4.31
C VAL A 74 -1.55 -10.64 4.47
N LYS A 75 -1.53 -11.79 3.79
CA LYS A 75 -2.58 -12.80 3.93
C LYS A 75 -2.63 -13.35 5.36
N ASP A 76 -1.50 -13.68 5.94
CA ASP A 76 -1.41 -14.14 7.33
C ASP A 76 -2.01 -13.12 8.30
N ALA A 77 -1.55 -11.87 8.23
CA ALA A 77 -2.01 -10.78 9.09
C ALA A 77 -3.51 -10.41 8.91
N THR A 78 -4.15 -10.86 7.84
CA THR A 78 -5.56 -10.54 7.52
C THR A 78 -6.47 -11.76 7.52
N GLY A 79 -6.00 -12.92 8.01
CA GLY A 79 -6.78 -14.17 8.00
C GLY A 79 -7.16 -14.62 6.58
N GLY A 80 -6.26 -14.40 5.62
CA GLY A 80 -6.41 -14.74 4.21
C GLY A 80 -7.18 -13.72 3.37
N LYS A 81 -7.74 -12.66 3.98
CA LYS A 81 -8.61 -11.70 3.27
C LYS A 81 -7.84 -10.79 2.31
N GLY A 82 -6.66 -10.32 2.71
CA GLY A 82 -5.88 -9.30 2.00
C GLY A 82 -6.17 -7.86 2.45
N ALA A 83 -5.42 -6.90 1.88
CA ALA A 83 -5.53 -5.48 2.21
C ALA A 83 -6.67 -4.77 1.46
N ASN A 84 -7.48 -3.99 2.16
CA ASN A 84 -8.59 -3.24 1.57
C ASN A 84 -8.10 -2.03 0.75
N VAL A 85 -7.01 -1.40 1.18
CA VAL A 85 -6.33 -0.32 0.45
C VAL A 85 -4.85 -0.65 0.36
N ILE A 86 -4.25 -0.47 -0.82
CA ILE A 86 -2.81 -0.57 -1.04
C ILE A 86 -2.29 0.75 -1.57
N LEU A 87 -1.33 1.36 -0.88
CA LEU A 87 -0.59 2.53 -1.36
C LEU A 87 0.74 2.07 -1.96
N ASP A 88 0.81 2.06 -3.29
CA ASP A 88 1.97 1.55 -4.03
C ASP A 88 2.83 2.66 -4.63
N MET A 89 4.13 2.61 -4.32
CA MET A 89 5.17 3.47 -4.88
C MET A 89 6.21 2.72 -5.71
N ILE A 90 6.11 1.39 -5.77
CA ILE A 90 7.09 0.49 -6.38
C ILE A 90 6.71 0.20 -7.82
N ALA A 91 5.48 -0.24 -8.11
CA ALA A 91 5.09 -0.77 -9.41
C ALA A 91 5.99 -1.94 -9.87
N GLY A 92 6.33 -2.03 -11.16
CA GLY A 92 7.03 -3.20 -11.70
C GLY A 92 6.30 -4.50 -11.35
N ASP A 93 7.05 -5.48 -10.87
CA ASP A 93 6.50 -6.78 -10.45
C ASP A 93 5.55 -6.68 -9.24
N TYR A 94 5.58 -5.57 -8.49
CA TYR A 94 4.67 -5.40 -7.36
C TYR A 94 3.23 -5.22 -7.82
N VAL A 95 2.95 -4.82 -9.08
CA VAL A 95 1.57 -4.66 -9.56
C VAL A 95 0.79 -5.98 -9.43
N THR A 96 1.32 -7.06 -10.01
CA THR A 96 0.69 -8.38 -9.92
C THR A 96 0.65 -8.87 -8.47
N ARG A 97 1.73 -8.69 -7.70
CA ARG A 97 1.78 -9.08 -6.29
C ARG A 97 0.77 -8.31 -5.43
N ASN A 98 0.51 -7.05 -5.73
CA ASN A 98 -0.51 -6.25 -5.07
C ASN A 98 -1.92 -6.74 -5.41
N TYR A 99 -2.16 -7.22 -6.63
CA TYR A 99 -3.44 -7.89 -6.94
C TYR A 99 -3.61 -9.16 -6.10
N GLU A 100 -2.54 -9.87 -5.80
CA GLU A 100 -2.58 -11.04 -4.93
C GLU A 100 -2.84 -10.67 -3.46
N ALA A 101 -2.18 -9.63 -2.96
CA ALA A 101 -2.23 -9.18 -1.57
C ALA A 101 -3.50 -8.37 -1.24
N ALA A 102 -4.19 -7.81 -2.23
CA ALA A 102 -5.42 -7.04 -2.03
C ALA A 102 -6.57 -7.90 -1.47
N ALA A 103 -7.58 -7.29 -0.87
CA ALA A 103 -8.85 -7.94 -0.60
C ALA A 103 -9.72 -8.02 -1.86
N VAL A 104 -10.80 -8.80 -1.80
CA VAL A 104 -11.93 -8.62 -2.74
C VAL A 104 -12.47 -7.19 -2.57
N GLU A 105 -12.80 -6.51 -3.67
CA GLU A 105 -13.09 -5.06 -3.72
C GLU A 105 -11.91 -4.16 -3.31
N GLY A 106 -10.69 -4.68 -3.27
CA GLY A 106 -9.51 -3.92 -2.84
C GLY A 106 -9.20 -2.75 -3.78
N ARG A 107 -8.70 -1.64 -3.20
CA ARG A 107 -8.33 -0.42 -3.92
C ARG A 107 -6.83 -0.20 -3.87
N ILE A 108 -6.19 -0.16 -5.02
CA ILE A 108 -4.75 0.00 -5.19
C ILE A 108 -4.51 1.38 -5.78
N VAL A 109 -3.73 2.20 -5.08
CA VAL A 109 -3.44 3.58 -5.46
C VAL A 109 -1.94 3.72 -5.75
N GLN A 110 -1.60 3.76 -7.03
CA GLN A 110 -0.25 3.95 -7.52
C GLN A 110 0.15 5.43 -7.43
N ILE A 111 1.28 5.72 -6.79
CA ILE A 111 1.77 7.10 -6.58
C ILE A 111 3.19 7.33 -7.11
N ALA A 112 3.92 6.27 -7.44
CA ALA A 112 5.24 6.32 -8.06
C ALA A 112 5.56 4.97 -8.73
N VAL A 113 6.64 4.92 -9.50
CA VAL A 113 7.10 3.72 -10.23
C VAL A 113 8.59 3.46 -9.95
N GLN A 114 8.98 3.39 -8.66
CA GLN A 114 10.39 3.26 -8.27
C GLN A 114 11.04 1.95 -8.76
N GLY A 115 10.26 0.89 -8.88
CA GLY A 115 10.65 -0.39 -9.49
C GLY A 115 10.45 -0.44 -11.01
N GLY A 116 10.17 0.71 -11.65
CA GLY A 116 9.90 0.83 -13.07
C GLY A 116 8.41 0.70 -13.43
N ALA A 117 8.09 1.08 -14.67
CA ALA A 117 6.77 0.80 -15.23
C ALA A 117 6.56 -0.73 -15.33
N ALA A 118 5.36 -1.22 -15.03
CA ALA A 118 5.07 -2.65 -15.15
C ALA A 118 5.12 -3.08 -16.63
N ALA A 119 5.94 -4.09 -16.93
CA ALA A 119 6.10 -4.61 -18.28
C ALA A 119 5.03 -5.67 -18.65
N SER A 120 4.54 -6.43 -17.67
CA SER A 120 3.49 -7.44 -17.84
C SER A 120 2.63 -7.54 -16.58
N VAL A 121 1.30 -7.61 -16.75
CA VAL A 121 0.33 -7.64 -15.65
C VAL A 121 -0.79 -8.62 -15.97
N ASP A 122 -1.09 -9.51 -15.02
CA ASP A 122 -2.23 -10.41 -15.10
C ASP A 122 -3.51 -9.72 -14.58
N PHE A 123 -4.32 -9.23 -15.52
CA PHE A 123 -5.60 -8.59 -15.21
C PHE A 123 -6.72 -9.57 -14.83
N SER A 124 -6.51 -10.89 -14.94
CA SER A 124 -7.52 -11.87 -14.50
C SER A 124 -7.83 -11.71 -13.01
N ARG A 125 -6.82 -11.47 -12.18
CA ARG A 125 -6.98 -11.24 -10.74
C ARG A 125 -7.70 -9.94 -10.43
N LEU A 126 -7.46 -8.88 -11.22
CA LEU A 126 -8.21 -7.64 -11.11
C LEU A 126 -9.71 -7.89 -11.31
N MET A 127 -10.09 -8.65 -12.33
CA MET A 127 -11.49 -8.97 -12.61
C MET A 127 -12.10 -9.89 -11.54
N VAL A 128 -11.43 -10.99 -11.19
CA VAL A 128 -11.95 -11.98 -10.23
C VAL A 128 -12.19 -11.37 -8.85
N LYS A 129 -11.28 -10.48 -8.41
CA LYS A 129 -11.39 -9.80 -7.10
C LYS A 129 -12.09 -8.46 -7.18
N ARG A 130 -12.50 -8.03 -8.38
CA ARG A 130 -13.15 -6.73 -8.65
C ARG A 130 -12.34 -5.57 -8.07
N LEU A 131 -11.04 -5.60 -8.31
CA LEU A 131 -10.12 -4.59 -7.79
C LEU A 131 -10.29 -3.26 -8.51
N THR A 132 -10.09 -2.18 -7.78
CA THR A 132 -9.86 -0.85 -8.36
C THR A 132 -8.36 -0.59 -8.35
N HIS A 133 -7.73 -0.46 -9.52
CA HIS A 133 -6.35 0.03 -9.62
C HIS A 133 -6.35 1.42 -10.27
N THR A 134 -5.94 2.42 -9.50
CA THR A 134 -5.91 3.83 -9.91
C THR A 134 -4.57 4.46 -9.51
N GLY A 135 -4.33 5.71 -9.88
CA GLY A 135 -3.15 6.45 -9.46
C GLY A 135 -3.29 7.94 -9.63
N SER A 136 -2.38 8.69 -9.03
CA SER A 136 -2.23 10.12 -9.25
C SER A 136 -0.80 10.58 -8.96
N THR A 137 -0.40 11.69 -9.58
CA THR A 137 0.81 12.42 -9.21
C THR A 137 0.41 13.78 -8.63
N LEU A 138 1.23 14.33 -7.72
CA LEU A 138 0.96 15.60 -7.03
C LEU A 138 1.84 16.77 -7.52
N ARG A 139 2.43 16.69 -8.73
CA ARG A 139 3.21 17.80 -9.30
C ARG A 139 2.31 18.95 -9.78
N PRO A 140 2.80 20.21 -9.76
CA PRO A 140 1.98 21.39 -9.49
C PRO A 140 1.15 21.83 -10.70
N ARG A 141 -0.03 22.38 -10.43
CA ARG A 141 -0.70 23.30 -11.37
C ARG A 141 0.18 24.53 -11.54
N THR A 142 0.28 25.02 -12.77
CA THR A 142 1.04 26.25 -13.09
C THR A 142 0.51 27.44 -12.29
N VAL A 143 1.39 28.40 -12.00
CA VAL A 143 1.10 29.60 -11.19
C VAL A 143 0.14 30.57 -11.90
N GLU A 144 -0.09 30.41 -13.19
CA GLU A 144 -1.01 31.26 -13.96
C GLU A 144 -2.47 30.95 -13.62
N PHE A 145 -2.98 31.78 -12.72
CA PHE A 145 -4.37 32.12 -12.49
C PHE A 145 -4.54 33.61 -12.80
#